data_AF-A0A127SLR2-F1
#
_entry.id   AF-A0A127SLR2-F1
#
_cell.length_a   1.000
_cell.length_b   1.000
_cell.length_c   1.000
_cell.angle_alpha   90.00
_cell.angle_beta   90.00
_cell.angle_gamma   90.00
#
_symmetry.space_group_name_H-M   'P 1'
#
loop_
_entity.id
_entity.type
_entity.pdbx_description
1 polymer ?
#
loop_
_entity_poly.entity_id
_entity_poly.type
_entity_poly.pdbx_seq_one_letter_code
_entity_poly.pdbx_strand_id
1 'polypeptide(L)' 'MKLLPVLEAQKTGRAAELLASLRAPRLVVTFPTRTLGGRGVGMEKHYADWFERILPDTLTIRDRFTVSDELVYLVERT' A
#
# COMPACT_ATOMS: atom_id res chain seq x y z
N MET A 1 2.92 -1.07 -9.50
CA MET A 1 1.83 -0.08 -9.70
C MET A 1 1.93 0.98 -8.58
N LYS A 2 1.52 2.25 -8.77
CA LYS A 2 1.75 3.36 -7.78
C LYS A 2 0.45 4.00 -7.26
N LEU A 3 -0.63 3.23 -7.09
CA LEU A 3 -1.99 3.78 -6.95
C LEU A 3 -2.24 4.52 -5.63
N LEU A 4 -2.06 3.87 -4.47
CA LEU A 4 -2.44 4.49 -3.20
C LEU A 4 -1.66 5.77 -2.88
N PRO A 5 -0.33 5.86 -3.12
CA PRO A 5 0.40 7.10 -2.90
C PRO A 5 -0.11 8.26 -3.77
N VAL A 6 -0.42 8.02 -5.04
CA VAL A 6 -0.93 9.08 -5.92
C VAL A 6 -2.36 9.49 -5.53
N LEU A 7 -3.18 8.53 -5.11
CA LEU A 7 -4.55 8.79 -4.66
C LEU A 7 -4.58 9.63 -3.38
N GLU A 8 -3.69 9.33 -2.43
CA GLU A 8 -3.53 10.09 -1.18
C GLU A 8 -3.03 11.52 -1.45
N ALA A 9 -2.12 11.70 -2.41
CA ALA A 9 -1.63 13.02 -2.80
C ALA A 9 -2.70 13.88 -3.47
N GLN A 10 -3.66 13.27 -4.18
CA GLN A 10 -4.80 13.99 -4.77
C GLN A 10 -5.84 14.39 -3.71
N LYS A 11 -6.06 13.54 -2.70
CA LYS A 11 -6.96 13.82 -1.58
C LYS A 11 -6.57 12.99 -0.36
N THR A 12 -6.15 13.67 0.71
CA THR A 12 -5.86 13.02 1.99
C THR A 12 -7.03 12.19 2.49
N GLY A 13 -6.76 10.96 2.93
CA GLY A 13 -7.72 9.98 3.40
C GLY A 13 -8.37 9.13 2.29
N ARG A 14 -8.16 9.46 1.01
CA ARG A 14 -8.84 8.77 -0.10
C ARG A 14 -8.33 7.33 -0.28
N ALA A 15 -7.07 7.04 0.10
CA ALA A 15 -6.56 5.67 0.08
C ALA A 15 -7.31 4.77 1.07
N ALA A 16 -7.49 5.22 2.31
CA ALA A 16 -8.23 4.47 3.34
C ALA A 16 -9.70 4.29 2.98
N GLU A 17 -10.35 5.34 2.46
CA GLU A 17 -11.75 5.29 2.01
C GLU A 17 -11.96 4.29 0.86
N LEU A 18 -11.02 4.24 -0.10
CA LEU A 18 -11.06 3.25 -1.18
C LEU A 18 -10.96 1.83 -0.61
N LEU A 19 -9.97 1.55 0.23
CA LEU A 19 -9.76 0.22 0.82
C LEU A 19 -11.00 -0.25 1.61
N ALA A 20 -11.63 0.64 2.38
CA ALA A 20 -12.82 0.33 3.14
C ALA A 20 -14.02 -0.01 2.25
N SER A 21 -14.19 0.67 1.12
CA SER A 21 -15.37 0.56 0.24
C SER A 21 -15.31 -0.56 -0.81
N LEU A 22 -14.12 -1.12 -1.08
CA LEU A 22 -13.95 -2.17 -2.09
C LEU A 22 -14.72 -3.46 -1.74
N ARG A 23 -15.60 -3.90 -2.63
CA ARG A 23 -16.36 -5.15 -2.54
C ARG A 23 -15.55 -6.35 -3.07
N ALA A 24 -14.37 -6.55 -2.51
CA ALA A 24 -13.50 -7.69 -2.82
C ALA A 24 -13.01 -8.33 -1.49
N PRO A 25 -12.98 -9.66 -1.39
CA PRO A 25 -12.52 -10.35 -0.18
C PRO A 25 -11.00 -10.35 -0.03
N ARG A 26 -10.27 -10.20 -1.14
CA ARG A 26 -8.81 -10.19 -1.23
C ARG A 26 -8.35 -9.00 -2.04
N LEU A 27 -7.32 -8.31 -1.56
CA LEU A 27 -6.68 -7.18 -2.21
C LEU A 27 -5.18 -7.44 -2.32
N VAL A 28 -4.61 -7.02 -3.46
CA VAL A 28 -3.16 -6.92 -3.64
C VAL A 28 -2.84 -5.43 -3.75
N VAL A 29 -2.02 -4.93 -2.83
CA VAL A 29 -1.59 -3.54 -2.80
C VAL A 29 -0.09 -3.50 -3.00
N THR A 30 0.39 -2.69 -3.95
CA THR A 30 1.83 -2.57 -4.20
C THR A 30 2.35 -1.14 -4.14
N PHE A 31 3.63 -1.02 -3.73
CA PHE A 31 4.35 0.23 -3.60
C PHE A 31 5.73 0.11 -4.25
N PRO A 32 6.23 1.17 -4.93
CA PRO A 32 7.60 1.17 -5.43
C PRO A 32 8.59 1.27 -4.27
N THR A 33 9.64 0.45 -4.27
CA THR A 33 10.73 0.50 -3.27
C THR A 33 11.90 1.39 -3.70
N ARG A 34 11.95 1.78 -4.98
CA ARG A 34 13.02 2.60 -5.57
C ARG A 34 12.53 3.84 -6.30
N THR A 35 13.28 4.93 -6.17
CA THR A 35 13.06 6.15 -6.97
C THR A 35 13.59 5.91 -8.39
N LEU A 36 13.09 6.66 -9.38
CA LEU A 36 13.49 6.51 -10.79
C LEU A 36 14.99 6.73 -11.03
N GLY A 37 15.69 7.40 -10.10
CA GLY A 37 17.14 7.62 -10.14
C GLY A 37 17.98 6.58 -9.37
N GLY A 38 17.38 5.44 -8.96
CA GLY A 38 18.09 4.34 -8.30
C GLY A 38 18.49 4.58 -6.84
N ARG A 39 18.32 5.81 -6.31
CA ARG A 39 18.60 6.11 -4.90
C ARG A 39 17.47 5.56 -4.03
N GLY A 40 17.66 4.34 -3.53
CA GLY A 40 16.74 3.65 -2.63
C GLY A 40 16.97 4.04 -1.17
N VAL A 41 16.63 5.27 -0.77
CA VAL A 41 16.67 5.65 0.65
C VAL A 41 15.25 5.68 1.20
N GLY A 42 14.92 4.66 1.99
CA GLY A 42 13.79 4.68 2.91
C GLY A 42 12.38 4.55 2.33
N MET A 43 12.18 4.44 1.01
CA MET A 43 10.82 4.37 0.44
C MET A 43 10.04 3.13 0.86
N GLU A 44 10.68 1.96 0.91
CA GLU A 44 10.01 0.74 1.37
C GLU A 44 9.48 0.92 2.81
N LYS A 45 10.35 1.36 3.72
CA LYS A 45 9.98 1.64 5.11
C LYS A 45 8.90 2.73 5.21
N HIS A 46 9.05 3.81 4.46
CA HIS A 46 8.09 4.91 4.44
C HIS A 46 6.70 4.43 4.01
N TYR A 47 6.60 3.67 2.92
CA TYR A 47 5.31 3.15 2.45
C TYR A 47 4.74 2.07 3.35
N ALA A 48 5.59 1.23 3.95
CA ALA A 48 5.15 0.26 4.93
C ALA A 48 4.55 0.93 6.17
N ASP A 49 5.32 1.82 6.81
CA ASP A 49 4.89 2.54 8.02
C ASP A 49 3.61 3.37 7.73
N TRP A 50 3.51 3.97 6.54
CA TRP A 50 2.32 4.71 6.12
C TRP A 50 1.12 3.80 5.87
N PHE A 51 1.29 2.71 5.10
CA PHE A 51 0.20 1.82 4.70
C PHE A 51 -0.39 1.09 5.91
N GLU A 52 0.46 0.56 6.78
CA GLU A 52 0.04 -0.16 7.99
C GLU A 52 -0.72 0.77 8.96
N ARG A 53 -0.42 2.07 8.96
CA ARG A 53 -1.14 3.07 9.76
C ARG A 53 -2.53 3.43 9.21
N ILE A 54 -2.71 3.40 7.88
CA ILE A 54 -3.98 3.80 7.25
C ILE A 54 -4.88 2.60 6.91
N LEU A 55 -4.42 1.38 7.17
CA LEU A 55 -5.16 0.17 6.89
C LEU A 55 -6.45 0.14 7.74
N PRO A 56 -7.65 0.05 7.13
CA PRO A 56 -8.89 -0.06 7.89
C PRO A 56 -8.91 -1.32 8.75
N ASP A 57 -9.46 -1.24 9.97
CA ASP A 57 -9.56 -2.38 10.91
C ASP A 57 -10.34 -3.59 10.36
N THR A 58 -11.17 -3.38 9.34
CA THR A 58 -11.90 -4.46 8.62
C THR A 58 -11.01 -5.28 7.68
N LEU A 59 -9.74 -4.91 7.53
CA LEU A 59 -8.77 -5.56 6.66
C LEU A 59 -7.57 -6.05 7.47
N THR A 60 -7.08 -7.23 7.13
CA THR A 60 -5.93 -7.86 7.77
C THR A 60 -4.84 -8.14 6.73
N ILE A 61 -3.59 -7.77 7.05
CA ILE A 61 -2.43 -8.15 6.24
C ILE A 61 -2.17 -9.66 6.46
N ARG A 62 -2.22 -10.43 5.37
CA ARG A 62 -1.90 -11.87 5.38
C ARG A 62 -0.45 -12.14 5.06
N ASP A 63 0.12 -11.36 4.15
CA ASP A 63 1.51 -11.51 3.76
C ASP A 63 2.06 -10.16 3.27
N ARG A 64 3.37 -10.02 3.39
CA ARG A 64 4.15 -8.86 2.96
C ARG A 64 5.49 -9.35 2.43
N PHE A 65 5.78 -9.06 1.18
CA PHE A 65 7.05 -9.42 0.54
C PHE A 65 7.42 -8.41 -0.54
N THR A 66 8.67 -8.46 -0.99
CA THR A 66 9.16 -7.61 -2.08
C THR A 66 9.45 -8.49 -3.30
N VAL A 67 8.94 -8.10 -4.46
CA VAL A 67 9.27 -8.71 -5.76
C VAL A 67 9.89 -7.64 -6.64
N SER A 68 11.15 -7.86 -7.03
CA SER A 68 11.97 -6.85 -7.74
C SER A 68 12.01 -5.54 -6.95
N ASP A 69 11.34 -4.49 -7.44
CA ASP A 69 11.27 -3.16 -6.82
C ASP A 69 9.84 -2.80 -6.38
N GLU A 70 8.99 -3.81 -6.15
CA GLU A 70 7.65 -3.62 -5.61
C GLU A 70 7.51 -4.30 -4.24
N LEU A 71 7.17 -3.50 -3.23
CA LEU A 71 6.65 -3.98 -1.95
C LEU A 71 5.20 -4.38 -2.18
N VAL A 72 4.87 -5.62 -1.87
CA VAL A 72 3.56 -6.24 -2.10
C VAL A 72 2.93 -6.58 -0.76
N TYR A 73 1.67 -6.22 -0.59
CA TYR A 73 0.81 -6.66 0.51
C TYR A 73 -0.33 -7.52 -0.03
N LEU A 74 -0.48 -8.71 0.56
CA LEU A 74 -1.69 -9.51 0.43
C LEU A 74 -2.60 -9.19 1.61
N VAL A 75 -3.79 -8.68 1.32
CA VAL A 75 -4.74 -8.22 2.33
C VAL A 75 -6.06 -8.95 2.17
N GLU A 76 -6.64 -9.37 3.29
CA GLU A 76 -7.94 -10.01 3.34
C GLU A 76 -8.94 -9.23 4.18
N ARG A 77 -10.21 -9.29 3.78
CA ARG A 77 -11.31 -8.75 4.57
C ARG A 77 -11.70 -9.75 5.67
N THR A 78 -11.77 -9.24 6.90
CA THR A 78 -12.21 -10.00 8.08
C THR A 78 -13.73 -10.21 8.06
#